data_AF-A0A5S5ATE8-F1
#
_entry.id   AF-A0A5S5ATE8-F1
#
_cell.length_a   1.000
_cell.length_b   1.000
_cell.length_c   1.000
_cell.angle_alpha   90.00
_cell.angle_beta   90.00
_cell.angle_gamma   90.00
#
_symmetry.space_group_name_H-M   'P 1'
#
loop_
_entity.id
_entity.type
_entity.pdbx_description
1 polymer ?
#
loop_
_entity_poly.entity_id
_entity_poly.type
_entity_poly.pdbx_seq_one_letter_code
_entity_poly.pdbx_strand_id
1 'polypeptide(L)'
;MRMTEIFPTTLFNLPAGITGRAASYLYQSGILRTGETLTFFTLGVEVLRNIVESIEGYLKSSGFREVVQKRPSCMDLQKEVTSPKQLPLFFYSFSSGGLQLDMYQIGESPDTINHTINHILEKYCLDVVDVGRAENKISKVVMSQGAPLEFFNCPACRYSTTGDFPLNYPHKAARPGEEKSVEKVYTPDKRTIKDLCDFLGVKPEDTIKTMIYRALIDGGEVFFAALVPGSRSVNEKKLKVALGAHELDLANVETVERLTGAPHGFAGPCGLVGVKIIADTEIAGMNNVVTGANEKDYHLINVNPGRDFRIDILADIKETAEGDPCPACGKPLNAGSGIEVAEWKQVVCEGKKIEAAAFFLENLILAIAEKHCDDNGLIWPEFIAPYKVVVIPVNTKDARQLDRSIKVYEELNKIIPAIIDDRPQSPGVKFKDAELLGFPIRITIGPRSLEKGVAEIKLRRTGEMVEVEFDRITEKVCEMLNFQPGSRC
;
A
#
# COMPACT_ATOMS: atom_id res chain seq x y z
N MET A 1 5.81 -10.70 32.87
CA MET A 1 5.32 -11.76 31.98
C MET A 1 6.34 -12.88 31.90
N ARG A 2 5.93 -14.15 31.75
CA ARG A 2 6.84 -15.31 31.55
C ARG A 2 6.65 -15.89 30.14
N MET A 3 7.74 -16.16 29.41
CA MET A 3 7.63 -16.74 28.06
C MET A 3 7.02 -18.15 28.09
N THR A 4 7.16 -18.90 29.18
CA THR A 4 6.50 -20.21 29.35
C THR A 4 4.97 -20.15 29.27
N GLU A 5 4.37 -19.01 29.59
CA GLU A 5 2.91 -18.84 29.65
C GLU A 5 2.31 -18.32 28.35
N ILE A 6 3.05 -17.52 27.59
CA ILE A 6 2.48 -16.75 26.47
C ILE A 6 3.09 -17.06 25.11
N PHE A 7 4.24 -17.74 25.07
CA PHE A 7 4.95 -17.91 23.81
C PHE A 7 4.36 -19.08 23.03
N PRO A 8 3.72 -18.86 21.87
CA PRO A 8 3.40 -19.96 20.98
C PRO A 8 4.72 -20.62 20.59
N THR A 9 4.74 -21.94 20.44
CA THR A 9 5.92 -22.62 19.87
C THR A 9 6.19 -21.95 18.52
N THR A 10 7.36 -21.31 18.33
CA THR A 10 7.72 -20.61 17.09
C THR A 10 7.30 -21.46 15.91
N LEU A 11 6.46 -20.89 15.04
CA LEU A 11 5.93 -21.63 13.91
C LEU A 11 7.08 -21.80 12.92
N PHE A 12 7.64 -23.00 12.87
CA PHE A 12 8.67 -23.36 11.89
C PHE A 12 8.11 -23.36 10.46
N ASN A 13 6.78 -23.50 10.30
CA ASN A 13 6.11 -23.54 9.00
C ASN A 13 5.26 -22.28 8.78
N LEU A 14 5.62 -21.50 7.75
CA LEU A 14 4.83 -20.38 7.26
C LEU A 14 3.60 -20.86 6.49
N PRO A 15 2.45 -20.15 6.54
CA PRO A 15 1.35 -20.39 5.63
C PRO A 15 1.77 -20.24 4.16
N ALA A 16 1.09 -20.96 3.27
CA ALA A 16 1.23 -20.75 1.84
C ALA A 16 0.88 -19.29 1.47
N GLY A 17 1.69 -18.67 0.60
CA GLY A 17 1.44 -17.32 0.10
C GLY A 17 2.09 -16.18 0.90
N ILE A 18 2.63 -16.45 2.09
CA ILE A 18 3.45 -15.45 2.80
C ILE A 18 4.79 -15.33 2.08
N THR A 19 4.98 -14.21 1.40
CA THR A 19 6.21 -13.84 0.70
C THR A 19 6.74 -12.55 1.32
N GLY A 20 8.06 -12.37 1.31
CA GLY A 20 8.70 -11.23 1.96
C GLY A 20 9.24 -11.56 3.36
N ARG A 21 10.37 -10.93 3.69
CA ARG A 21 11.15 -11.23 4.89
C ARG A 21 10.43 -10.81 6.15
N ALA A 22 9.87 -9.60 6.20
CA ALA A 22 9.28 -9.11 7.43
C ALA A 22 7.95 -9.78 7.73
N ALA A 23 7.12 -9.99 6.70
CA ALA A 23 5.92 -10.81 6.82
C ALA A 23 6.27 -12.20 7.42
N SER A 24 7.30 -12.86 6.87
CA SER A 24 7.79 -14.15 7.40
C SER A 24 8.15 -14.09 8.89
N TYR A 25 8.88 -13.06 9.32
CA TYR A 25 9.23 -12.90 10.73
C TYR A 25 8.01 -12.68 11.62
N LEU A 26 7.04 -11.86 11.22
CA LEU A 26 5.82 -11.61 12.00
C LEU A 26 5.04 -12.91 12.29
N TYR A 27 5.00 -13.85 11.34
CA TYR A 27 4.37 -15.16 11.55
C TYR A 27 5.26 -16.12 12.35
N GLN A 28 6.55 -16.23 12.01
CA GLN A 28 7.49 -17.13 12.71
C GLN A 28 7.65 -16.77 14.18
N SER A 29 7.67 -15.47 14.48
CA SER A 29 7.81 -14.94 15.84
C SER A 29 6.51 -15.03 16.65
N GLY A 30 5.41 -15.50 16.06
CA GLY A 30 4.11 -15.53 16.71
C GLY A 30 3.63 -14.13 17.12
N ILE A 31 3.86 -13.12 16.27
CA ILE A 31 3.20 -11.81 16.39
C ILE A 31 1.84 -11.91 15.69
N LEU A 32 1.83 -12.45 14.47
CA LEU A 32 0.65 -12.76 13.69
C LEU A 32 0.33 -14.25 13.72
N ARG A 33 -0.95 -14.59 13.64
CA ARG A 33 -1.47 -15.95 13.55
C ARG A 33 -1.89 -16.28 12.12
N THR A 34 -1.65 -17.53 11.75
CA THR A 34 -2.05 -18.13 10.48
C THR A 34 -3.58 -18.31 10.42
N GLY A 35 -4.24 -17.72 9.42
CA GLY A 35 -5.68 -17.83 9.22
C GLY A 35 -6.18 -17.00 8.03
N GLU A 36 -7.47 -17.13 7.69
CA GLU A 36 -8.13 -16.35 6.64
C GLU A 36 -8.24 -14.86 6.99
N THR A 37 -8.25 -14.55 8.29
CA THR A 37 -8.22 -13.19 8.83
C THR A 37 -6.95 -12.97 9.65
N LEU A 38 -6.40 -11.76 9.54
CA LEU A 38 -5.22 -11.36 10.30
C LEU A 38 -5.59 -11.29 11.78
N THR A 39 -4.99 -12.18 12.58
CA THR A 39 -5.21 -12.25 14.03
C THR A 39 -3.87 -12.15 14.74
N PHE A 40 -3.87 -11.56 15.93
CA PHE A 40 -2.66 -11.34 16.72
C PHE A 40 -2.57 -12.38 17.84
N PHE A 41 -1.38 -12.90 18.06
CA PHE A 41 -1.05 -13.61 19.31
C PHE A 41 -0.76 -12.60 20.43
N THR A 42 -0.52 -13.08 21.65
CA THR A 42 -0.31 -12.23 22.84
C THR A 42 0.75 -11.14 22.61
N LEU A 43 1.92 -11.48 22.05
CA LEU A 43 2.96 -10.49 21.78
C LEU A 43 2.56 -9.50 20.67
N GLY A 44 1.78 -9.93 19.69
CA GLY A 44 1.28 -9.03 18.64
C GLY A 44 0.21 -8.07 19.14
N VAL A 45 -0.63 -8.52 20.09
CA VAL A 45 -1.58 -7.64 20.79
C VAL A 45 -0.84 -6.55 21.55
N GLU A 46 0.29 -6.87 22.20
CA GLU A 46 1.12 -5.86 22.87
C GLU A 46 1.72 -4.84 21.90
N VAL A 47 2.21 -5.27 20.73
CA VAL A 47 2.69 -4.35 19.69
C VAL A 47 1.57 -3.42 19.23
N LEU A 48 0.40 -3.98 18.90
CA LEU A 48 -0.76 -3.21 18.47
C LEU A 48 -1.20 -2.22 19.55
N ARG A 49 -1.27 -2.66 20.81
CA ARG A 49 -1.61 -1.81 21.97
C ARG A 49 -0.66 -0.64 22.10
N ASN A 50 0.66 -0.87 22.02
CA ASN A 50 1.66 0.19 22.11
C ASN A 50 1.57 1.18 20.93
N ILE A 51 1.26 0.70 19.72
CA ILE A 51 1.01 1.57 18.54
C ILE A 51 -0.22 2.44 18.80
N VAL A 52 -1.32 1.84 19.23
CA VAL A 52 -2.58 2.53 19.54
C VAL A 52 -2.36 3.59 20.61
N GLU A 53 -1.74 3.24 21.75
CA GLU A 53 -1.45 4.18 22.84
C GLU A 53 -0.56 5.34 22.37
N SER A 54 0.46 5.05 21.55
CA SER A 54 1.35 6.06 20.98
C SER A 54 0.62 7.05 20.07
N ILE A 55 -0.23 6.54 19.16
CA ILE A 55 -0.99 7.38 18.24
C ILE A 55 -2.06 8.16 18.99
N GLU A 56 -2.80 7.49 19.86
CA GLU A 56 -3.89 8.10 20.61
C GLU A 56 -3.40 9.20 21.55
N GLY A 57 -2.26 8.99 22.22
CA GLY A 57 -1.62 10.03 23.04
C GLY A 57 -1.31 11.29 22.22
N TYR A 58 -0.77 11.12 21.02
CA TYR A 58 -0.50 12.22 20.09
C TYR A 58 -1.78 12.93 19.62
N LEU A 59 -2.82 12.17 19.25
CA LEU A 59 -4.11 12.72 18.83
C LEU A 59 -4.75 13.54 19.95
N LYS A 60 -4.81 12.99 21.17
CA LYS A 60 -5.34 13.68 22.36
C LYS A 60 -4.55 14.95 22.67
N SER A 61 -3.22 14.91 22.62
CA SER A 61 -2.40 16.12 22.83
C SER A 61 -2.58 17.17 21.73
N SER A 62 -3.00 16.75 20.53
CA SER A 62 -3.26 17.62 19.37
C SER A 62 -4.73 18.08 19.28
N GLY A 63 -5.53 17.85 20.34
CA GLY A 63 -6.90 18.36 20.42
C GLY A 63 -7.98 17.50 19.76
N PHE A 64 -7.64 16.29 19.30
CA PHE A 64 -8.62 15.33 18.79
C PHE A 64 -9.52 14.77 19.89
N ARG A 65 -10.78 14.56 19.57
CA ARG A 65 -11.78 13.96 20.46
C ARG A 65 -12.20 12.58 19.95
N GLU A 66 -12.21 11.60 20.84
CA GLU A 66 -12.71 10.27 20.50
C GLU A 66 -14.24 10.31 20.32
N VAL A 67 -14.74 9.66 19.28
CA VAL A 67 -16.19 9.45 19.08
C VAL A 67 -16.52 7.97 19.15
N VAL A 68 -17.58 7.64 19.90
CA VAL A 68 -18.02 6.25 20.13
C VAL A 68 -18.59 5.61 18.86
N GLN A 69 -19.14 6.42 17.95
CA GLN A 69 -19.69 5.92 16.69
C GLN A 69 -18.56 5.46 15.76
N LYS A 70 -18.62 4.21 15.32
CA LYS A 70 -17.71 3.66 14.31
C LYS A 70 -18.08 4.24 12.95
N ARG A 71 -17.13 4.89 12.27
CA ARG A 71 -17.27 5.48 10.93
C ARG A 71 -18.51 6.40 10.83
N PRO A 72 -18.54 7.51 11.57
CA PRO A 72 -19.65 8.45 11.50
C PRO A 72 -19.84 8.95 10.07
N SER A 73 -21.10 9.07 9.64
CA SER A 73 -21.38 9.70 8.35
C SER A 73 -21.01 11.19 8.41
N CYS A 74 -20.87 11.84 7.25
CA CYS A 74 -20.73 13.30 7.25
C CYS A 74 -21.87 13.98 8.03
N MET A 75 -23.10 13.50 7.88
CA MET A 75 -24.26 14.06 8.58
C MET A 75 -24.15 13.92 10.09
N ASP A 76 -23.53 12.84 10.58
CA ASP A 76 -23.31 12.66 12.02
C ASP A 76 -22.26 13.63 12.53
N LEU A 77 -21.14 13.76 11.81
CA LEU A 77 -20.07 14.74 12.12
C LEU A 77 -20.59 16.19 12.10
N GLN A 78 -21.50 16.52 11.19
CA GLN A 78 -22.13 17.85 11.12
C GLN A 78 -22.99 18.18 12.34
N LYS A 79 -23.70 17.20 12.93
CA LYS A 79 -24.54 17.42 14.12
C LYS A 79 -23.72 17.83 15.34
N GLU A 80 -22.45 17.46 15.39
CA GLU A 80 -21.52 17.87 16.45
C GLU A 80 -21.14 19.36 16.37
N VAL A 81 -21.32 20.00 15.19
CA VAL A 81 -21.04 21.43 15.00
C VAL A 81 -22.24 22.26 15.45
N THR A 82 -22.27 22.63 16.73
CA THR A 82 -23.35 23.47 17.29
C THR A 82 -23.16 24.97 17.02
N SER A 83 -21.92 25.41 16.73
CA SER A 83 -21.63 26.80 16.35
C SER A 83 -20.40 26.90 15.44
N PRO A 84 -20.38 27.79 14.42
CA PRO A 84 -19.20 28.04 13.60
C PRO A 84 -17.95 28.46 14.39
N LYS A 85 -18.12 29.05 15.58
CA LYS A 85 -17.02 29.46 16.47
C LYS A 85 -16.21 28.30 17.05
N GLN A 86 -16.72 27.06 16.95
CA GLN A 86 -16.06 25.86 17.45
C GLN A 86 -15.05 25.27 16.46
N LEU A 87 -15.04 25.75 15.21
CA LEU A 87 -14.17 25.23 14.17
C LEU A 87 -12.73 25.77 14.32
N PRO A 88 -11.70 24.97 13.99
CA PRO A 88 -11.79 23.60 13.49
C PRO A 88 -12.09 22.57 14.61
N LEU A 89 -12.77 21.48 14.25
CA LEU A 89 -13.01 20.33 15.14
C LEU A 89 -12.32 19.10 14.60
N PHE A 90 -11.73 18.31 15.51
CA PHE A 90 -10.98 17.10 15.19
C PHE A 90 -11.55 15.90 15.95
N PHE A 91 -11.80 14.81 15.23
CA PHE A 91 -12.37 13.59 15.77
C PHE A 91 -11.60 12.36 15.33
N TYR A 92 -11.64 11.31 16.15
CA TYR A 92 -11.16 10.00 15.75
C TYR A 92 -12.01 8.86 16.33
N SER A 93 -11.97 7.71 15.68
CA SER A 93 -12.58 6.48 16.17
C SER A 93 -11.79 5.25 15.72
N PHE A 94 -11.86 4.17 16.47
CA PHE A 94 -11.33 2.88 16.03
C PHE A 94 -12.43 1.99 15.45
N SER A 95 -12.19 1.46 14.25
CA SER A 95 -13.08 0.52 13.55
C SER A 95 -12.37 -0.81 13.26
N SER A 96 -13.05 -1.75 12.60
CA SER A 96 -12.49 -3.04 12.20
C SER A 96 -11.79 -3.82 13.33
N GLY A 97 -12.42 -3.88 14.51
CA GLY A 97 -11.84 -4.56 15.68
C GLY A 97 -10.62 -3.87 16.29
N GLY A 98 -10.41 -2.58 16.01
CA GLY A 98 -9.25 -1.82 16.47
C GLY A 98 -8.10 -1.73 15.47
N LEU A 99 -8.25 -2.30 14.27
CA LEU A 99 -7.19 -2.34 13.25
C LEU A 99 -7.23 -1.18 12.26
N GLN A 100 -8.27 -0.36 12.33
CA GLN A 100 -8.39 0.85 11.54
C GLN A 100 -8.67 2.03 12.46
N LEU A 101 -7.87 3.08 12.31
CA LEU A 101 -8.10 4.38 12.94
C LEU A 101 -8.72 5.31 11.88
N ASP A 102 -9.92 5.78 12.15
CA ASP A 102 -10.61 6.76 11.32
C ASP A 102 -10.45 8.14 11.97
N MET A 103 -10.02 9.13 11.19
CA MET A 103 -9.82 10.51 11.63
C MET A 103 -10.64 11.48 10.78
N TYR A 104 -11.14 12.53 11.40
CA TYR A 104 -11.99 13.52 10.74
C TYR A 104 -11.65 14.93 11.21
N GLN A 105 -11.66 15.87 10.28
CA GLN A 105 -11.54 17.30 10.55
C GLN A 105 -12.68 18.05 9.87
N ILE A 106 -13.34 18.93 10.62
CA ILE A 106 -14.31 19.87 10.09
C ILE A 106 -13.74 21.27 10.21
N GLY A 107 -13.79 22.03 9.11
CA GLY A 107 -13.26 23.39 9.04
C GLY A 107 -11.80 23.44 8.60
N GLU A 108 -11.36 24.61 8.16
CA GLU A 108 -9.98 24.82 7.71
C GLU A 108 -9.05 24.99 8.92
N SER A 109 -7.86 24.37 8.85
CA SER A 109 -6.84 24.38 9.89
C SER A 109 -5.45 24.33 9.25
N PRO A 110 -4.43 24.99 9.83
CA PRO A 110 -3.04 24.74 9.49
C PRO A 110 -2.62 23.29 9.77
N ASP A 111 -3.10 22.73 10.88
CA ASP A 111 -2.90 21.33 11.27
C ASP A 111 -3.96 20.47 10.59
N THR A 112 -3.65 20.02 9.38
CA THR A 112 -4.53 19.19 8.55
C THR A 112 -4.47 17.71 8.96
N ILE A 113 -5.48 16.92 8.61
CA ILE A 113 -5.43 15.46 8.77
C ILE A 113 -4.20 14.89 8.04
N ASN A 114 -3.86 15.44 6.88
CA ASN A 114 -2.68 15.05 6.13
C ASN A 114 -1.37 15.29 6.91
N HIS A 115 -1.27 16.43 7.62
CA HIS A 115 -0.13 16.72 8.49
C HIS A 115 -0.05 15.75 9.67
N THR A 116 -1.17 15.49 10.34
CA THR A 116 -1.27 14.53 11.45
C THR A 116 -0.80 13.13 11.04
N ILE A 117 -1.21 12.64 9.85
CA ILE A 117 -0.76 11.36 9.32
C ILE A 117 0.76 11.34 9.11
N ASN A 118 1.31 12.39 8.48
CA ASN A 118 2.74 12.48 8.23
C ASN A 118 3.54 12.47 9.54
N HIS A 119 3.12 13.23 10.54
CA HIS A 119 3.77 13.26 11.85
C HIS A 119 3.74 11.89 12.54
N ILE A 120 2.60 11.17 12.47
CA ILE A 120 2.51 9.80 12.99
C ILE A 120 3.51 8.88 12.27
N LEU A 121 3.60 8.95 10.94
CA LEU A 121 4.47 8.09 10.14
C LEU A 121 5.97 8.42 10.32
N GLU A 122 6.32 9.70 10.47
CA GLU A 122 7.69 10.16 10.72
C GLU A 122 8.26 9.57 12.02
N LYS A 123 7.43 9.41 13.06
CA LYS A 123 7.82 8.77 14.33
C LYS A 123 8.33 7.34 14.14
N TYR A 124 7.86 6.64 13.09
CA TYR A 124 8.28 5.28 12.75
C TYR A 124 9.43 5.24 11.73
N CYS A 125 9.95 6.38 11.28
CA CYS A 125 11.03 6.48 10.29
C CYS A 125 10.70 5.74 8.97
N LEU A 126 9.44 5.81 8.52
CA LEU A 126 8.99 5.16 7.29
C LEU A 126 9.18 6.08 6.08
N ASP A 127 9.64 5.52 4.96
CA ASP A 127 9.76 6.23 3.69
C ASP A 127 8.39 6.20 2.97
N VAL A 128 7.61 7.26 3.15
CA VAL A 128 6.23 7.35 2.67
C VAL A 128 6.17 8.14 1.36
N VAL A 129 5.43 7.61 0.40
CA VAL A 129 5.06 8.27 -0.84
C VAL A 129 3.56 8.51 -0.82
N ASP A 130 3.16 9.77 -1.02
CA ASP A 130 1.77 10.11 -1.32
C ASP A 130 1.47 9.60 -2.72
N VAL A 131 0.42 8.81 -2.91
CA VAL A 131 0.00 8.26 -4.21
C VAL A 131 -1.41 8.74 -4.53
N GLY A 132 -1.56 9.48 -5.63
CA GLY A 132 -2.86 9.96 -6.08
C GLY A 132 -3.77 8.81 -6.50
N ARG A 133 -4.92 8.68 -5.81
CA ARG A 133 -5.99 7.75 -6.19
C ARG A 133 -7.06 8.45 -7.01
N ALA A 134 -7.47 9.66 -6.64
CA ALA A 134 -8.43 10.48 -7.37
C ALA A 134 -8.19 11.97 -7.05
N GLU A 135 -8.91 12.89 -7.68
CA GLU A 135 -8.71 14.34 -7.52
C GLU A 135 -8.66 14.80 -6.04
N ASN A 136 -9.47 14.20 -5.17
CA ASN A 136 -9.56 14.54 -3.75
C ASN A 136 -9.20 13.37 -2.83
N LYS A 137 -8.33 12.46 -3.28
CA LYS A 137 -8.00 11.22 -2.57
C LYS A 137 -6.55 10.81 -2.76
N ILE A 138 -5.84 10.64 -1.65
CA ILE A 138 -4.41 10.29 -1.60
C ILE A 138 -4.23 9.06 -0.70
N SER A 139 -3.47 8.08 -1.17
CA SER A 139 -2.98 6.97 -0.35
C SER A 139 -1.56 7.31 0.17
N LYS A 140 -1.28 7.00 1.43
CA LYS A 140 0.05 7.03 2.03
C LYS A 140 0.66 5.65 1.90
N VAL A 141 1.72 5.53 1.12
CA VAL A 141 2.29 4.25 0.72
C VAL A 141 3.74 4.15 1.18
N VAL A 142 4.07 3.10 1.93
CA VAL A 142 5.47 2.77 2.24
C VAL A 142 6.01 1.90 1.13
N MET A 143 7.10 2.33 0.48
CA MET A 143 7.68 1.59 -0.64
C MET A 143 8.15 0.21 -0.19
N SER A 144 7.71 -0.83 -0.89
CA SER A 144 8.08 -2.22 -0.61
C SER A 144 7.93 -3.05 -1.89
N GLN A 145 9.01 -3.71 -2.29
CA GLN A 145 9.05 -4.49 -3.53
C GLN A 145 8.12 -5.70 -3.45
N GLY A 146 7.27 -5.90 -4.46
CA GLY A 146 6.32 -7.02 -4.53
C GLY A 146 5.10 -6.86 -3.62
N ALA A 147 4.91 -5.69 -2.99
CA ALA A 147 3.71 -5.41 -2.22
C ALA A 147 2.48 -5.20 -3.15
N PRO A 148 1.25 -5.44 -2.66
CA PRO A 148 0.06 -5.53 -3.53
C PRO A 148 -0.35 -4.24 -4.24
N LEU A 149 0.00 -3.08 -3.70
CA LEU A 149 -0.35 -1.80 -4.33
C LEU A 149 0.72 -1.40 -5.33
N GLU A 150 0.41 -1.54 -6.61
CA GLU A 150 1.19 -0.97 -7.71
C GLU A 150 0.85 0.50 -7.93
N PHE A 151 1.87 1.29 -8.24
CA PHE A 151 1.74 2.71 -8.56
C PHE A 151 2.86 3.17 -9.50
N PHE A 152 2.71 4.38 -10.03
CA PHE A 152 3.69 5.06 -10.86
C PHE A 152 4.13 6.34 -10.18
N ASN A 153 5.44 6.63 -10.15
CA ASN A 153 5.98 7.86 -9.58
C ASN A 153 6.97 8.55 -10.52
N CYS A 154 6.97 9.88 -10.50
CA CYS A 154 7.89 10.71 -11.25
C CYS A 154 9.09 11.06 -10.38
N PRO A 155 10.32 10.59 -10.70
CA PRO A 155 11.51 10.91 -9.91
C PRO A 155 11.88 12.41 -9.96
N ALA A 156 11.36 13.15 -10.94
CA ALA A 156 11.73 14.54 -11.14
C ALA A 156 10.83 15.57 -10.44
N CYS A 157 9.55 15.26 -10.23
CA CYS A 157 8.62 16.19 -9.58
C CYS A 157 7.80 15.56 -8.44
N ARG A 158 8.04 14.29 -8.09
CA ARG A 158 7.34 13.52 -7.05
C ARG A 158 5.84 13.29 -7.31
N TYR A 159 5.35 13.61 -8.52
CA TYR A 159 4.00 13.21 -8.93
C TYR A 159 3.86 11.68 -8.85
N SER A 160 2.71 11.20 -8.44
CA SER A 160 2.44 9.80 -8.24
C SER A 160 0.97 9.47 -8.46
N THR A 161 0.70 8.27 -8.96
CA THR A 161 -0.66 7.82 -9.25
C THR A 161 -0.73 6.31 -9.31
N THR A 162 -1.88 5.72 -9.02
CA THR A 162 -2.10 4.30 -9.36
C THR A 162 -2.36 4.09 -10.85
N GLY A 163 -2.60 5.16 -11.61
CA GLY A 163 -2.95 5.08 -13.02
C GLY A 163 -4.35 4.52 -13.28
N ASP A 164 -5.21 4.45 -12.24
CA ASP A 164 -6.58 3.94 -12.35
C ASP A 164 -7.59 4.98 -12.87
N PHE A 165 -7.20 6.24 -12.93
CA PHE A 165 -8.06 7.37 -13.32
C PHE A 165 -7.46 8.10 -14.52
N PRO A 166 -8.29 8.75 -15.37
CA PRO A 166 -7.80 9.48 -16.52
C PRO A 166 -6.76 10.53 -16.12
N LEU A 167 -5.63 10.51 -16.80
CA LEU A 167 -4.51 11.42 -16.59
C LEU A 167 -4.42 12.40 -17.76
N ASN A 168 -4.05 13.64 -17.46
CA ASN A 168 -3.83 14.64 -18.48
C ASN A 168 -2.41 14.54 -19.03
N TYR A 169 -2.17 13.57 -19.92
CA TYR A 169 -0.90 13.42 -20.59
C TYR A 169 -0.64 14.60 -21.55
N PRO A 170 0.62 15.04 -21.71
CA PRO A 170 0.96 15.96 -22.79
C PRO A 170 0.62 15.31 -24.13
N HIS A 171 -0.11 16.04 -24.99
CA HIS A 171 -0.47 15.55 -26.32
C HIS A 171 0.79 15.21 -27.12
N LYS A 172 0.84 13.99 -27.67
CA LYS A 172 1.86 13.63 -28.65
C LYS A 172 1.59 14.38 -29.94
N ALA A 173 2.63 15.04 -30.48
CA ALA A 173 2.56 15.61 -31.82
C ALA A 173 2.31 14.50 -32.85
N ALA A 174 1.62 14.84 -33.93
CA ALA A 174 1.47 13.95 -35.07
C ALA A 174 2.85 13.49 -35.57
N ARG A 175 2.98 12.21 -35.90
CA ARG A 175 4.26 11.70 -36.42
C ARG A 175 4.56 12.36 -37.76
N PRO A 176 5.83 12.74 -38.02
CA PRO A 176 6.21 13.32 -39.29
C PRO A 176 6.01 12.31 -40.43
N GLY A 177 5.35 12.73 -41.50
CA GLY A 177 5.10 11.91 -42.68
C GLY A 177 3.89 12.39 -43.48
N GLU A 178 3.87 12.08 -44.77
CA GLU A 178 2.71 12.32 -45.62
C GLU A 178 1.63 11.26 -45.35
N GLU A 179 0.37 11.69 -45.28
CA GLU A 179 -0.74 10.75 -45.18
C GLU A 179 -0.91 9.99 -46.49
N LYS A 180 -1.00 8.67 -46.40
CA LYS A 180 -1.22 7.78 -47.54
C LYS A 180 -2.70 7.43 -47.69
N SER A 181 -3.08 6.96 -48.87
CA SER A 181 -4.41 6.41 -49.11
C SER A 181 -4.60 5.10 -48.36
N VAL A 182 -5.78 4.91 -47.78
CA VAL A 182 -6.17 3.66 -47.11
C VAL A 182 -6.10 2.50 -48.10
N GLU A 183 -5.53 1.38 -47.67
CA GLU A 183 -5.46 0.14 -48.43
C GLU A 183 -5.97 -1.03 -47.59
N LYS A 184 -6.77 -1.91 -48.20
CA LYS A 184 -7.25 -3.14 -47.55
C LYS A 184 -6.31 -4.29 -47.87
N VAL A 185 -5.80 -4.95 -46.85
CA VAL A 185 -4.80 -6.02 -46.95
C VAL A 185 -5.36 -7.32 -46.42
N TYR A 186 -5.14 -8.41 -47.16
CA TYR A 186 -5.52 -9.76 -46.73
C TYR A 186 -4.52 -10.29 -45.70
N THR A 187 -5.03 -10.65 -44.52
CA THR A 187 -4.29 -11.06 -43.32
C THR A 187 -4.93 -12.32 -42.71
N PRO A 188 -4.81 -13.48 -43.37
CA PRO A 188 -5.51 -14.69 -42.96
C PRO A 188 -5.11 -15.16 -41.56
N ASP A 189 -6.11 -15.39 -40.71
CA ASP A 189 -5.97 -15.88 -39.34
C ASP A 189 -5.08 -15.03 -38.41
N LYS A 190 -4.78 -13.77 -38.79
CA LYS A 190 -4.01 -12.83 -37.95
C LYS A 190 -4.91 -12.10 -36.97
N ARG A 191 -5.15 -12.71 -35.82
CA ARG A 191 -6.09 -12.20 -34.81
C ARG A 191 -5.43 -11.44 -33.66
N THR A 192 -4.13 -11.60 -33.46
CA THR A 192 -3.38 -10.91 -32.40
C THR A 192 -2.52 -9.79 -32.98
N ILE A 193 -2.25 -8.75 -32.19
CA ILE A 193 -1.33 -7.68 -32.61
C ILE A 193 0.05 -8.23 -32.95
N LYS A 194 0.54 -9.22 -32.19
CA LYS A 194 1.83 -9.85 -32.47
C LYS A 194 1.84 -10.49 -33.86
N ASP A 195 0.86 -11.35 -34.15
CA ASP A 195 0.79 -12.07 -35.44
C ASP A 195 0.61 -11.10 -36.62
N LEU A 196 -0.14 -10.02 -36.42
CA LEU A 196 -0.36 -8.98 -37.41
C LEU A 196 0.93 -8.18 -37.69
N CYS A 197 1.63 -7.76 -36.64
CA CYS A 197 2.88 -7.02 -36.73
C CYS A 197 3.96 -7.84 -37.43
N ASP A 198 4.10 -9.12 -37.04
CA ASP A 198 5.05 -10.06 -37.66
C ASP A 198 4.74 -10.27 -39.15
N PHE A 199 3.45 -10.30 -39.53
CA PHE A 199 3.02 -10.49 -40.91
C PHE A 199 3.24 -9.24 -41.78
N LEU A 200 2.94 -8.06 -41.27
CA LEU A 200 3.02 -6.80 -42.03
C LEU A 200 4.37 -6.08 -41.92
N GLY A 201 5.25 -6.53 -41.02
CA GLY A 201 6.53 -5.87 -40.75
C GLY A 201 6.37 -4.49 -40.10
N VAL A 202 5.33 -4.30 -39.28
CA VAL A 202 5.05 -3.06 -38.54
C VAL A 202 5.25 -3.27 -37.04
N LYS A 203 5.29 -2.20 -36.26
CA LYS A 203 5.38 -2.30 -34.79
C LYS A 203 4.00 -2.23 -34.14
N PRO A 204 3.81 -2.78 -32.93
CA PRO A 204 2.54 -2.66 -32.20
C PRO A 204 2.08 -1.20 -32.01
N GLU A 205 3.01 -0.26 -31.89
CA GLU A 205 2.72 1.19 -31.80
C GLU A 205 2.17 1.78 -33.11
N ASP A 206 2.29 1.08 -34.24
CA ASP A 206 1.77 1.49 -35.55
C ASP A 206 0.35 0.96 -35.80
N THR A 207 -0.22 0.26 -34.82
CA THR A 207 -1.54 -0.39 -34.92
C THR A 207 -2.54 0.20 -33.91
N ILE A 208 -3.83 0.08 -34.20
CA ILE A 208 -4.94 0.42 -33.28
C ILE A 208 -5.72 -0.84 -32.94
N LYS A 209 -5.89 -1.11 -31.64
CA LYS A 209 -6.87 -2.09 -31.14
C LYS A 209 -8.23 -1.42 -31.03
N THR A 210 -9.27 -2.11 -31.51
CA THR A 210 -10.67 -1.70 -31.36
C THR A 210 -11.41 -2.72 -30.49
N MET A 211 -11.85 -2.27 -29.31
CA MET A 211 -12.61 -3.08 -28.37
C MET A 211 -14.03 -2.54 -28.28
N ILE A 212 -15.04 -3.40 -28.46
CA ILE A 212 -16.44 -2.98 -28.32
C ILE A 212 -16.88 -3.20 -26.88
N TYR A 213 -17.39 -2.15 -26.25
CA TYR A 213 -17.92 -2.15 -24.90
C TYR A 213 -19.41 -1.82 -24.91
N ARG A 214 -20.14 -2.49 -24.02
CA ARG A 214 -21.49 -2.13 -23.60
C ARG A 214 -21.38 -1.24 -22.38
N ALA A 215 -22.02 -0.07 -22.40
CA ALA A 215 -22.05 0.83 -21.26
C ALA A 215 -23.49 1.24 -20.93
N LEU A 216 -23.81 1.25 -19.64
CA LEU A 216 -25.03 1.85 -19.12
C LEU A 216 -24.71 3.27 -18.67
N ILE A 217 -25.22 4.26 -19.39
CA ILE A 217 -25.06 5.69 -19.08
C ILE A 217 -26.42 6.33 -18.82
N ASP A 218 -26.43 7.59 -18.39
CA ASP A 218 -27.66 8.37 -18.32
C ASP A 218 -28.30 8.46 -19.72
N GLY A 219 -29.51 7.92 -19.85
CA GLY A 219 -30.22 7.80 -21.13
C GLY A 219 -30.28 6.38 -21.70
N GLY A 220 -29.62 5.40 -21.07
CA GLY A 220 -29.80 3.98 -21.36
C GLY A 220 -28.52 3.26 -21.80
N GLU A 221 -28.70 2.07 -22.35
CA GLU A 221 -27.61 1.22 -22.85
C GLU A 221 -27.07 1.74 -24.19
N VAL A 222 -25.75 1.87 -24.31
CA VAL A 222 -25.06 2.33 -25.51
C VAL A 222 -23.82 1.46 -25.76
N PHE A 223 -23.48 1.23 -27.02
CA PHE A 223 -22.23 0.56 -27.42
C PHE A 223 -21.17 1.57 -27.84
N PHE A 224 -19.94 1.34 -27.35
CA PHE A 224 -18.76 2.14 -27.66
C PHE A 224 -17.66 1.29 -28.27
N ALA A 225 -16.94 1.83 -29.24
CA ALA A 225 -15.67 1.32 -29.72
C ALA A 225 -14.54 2.08 -29.01
N ALA A 226 -13.86 1.42 -28.09
CA ALA A 226 -12.69 1.93 -27.38
C ALA A 226 -11.42 1.67 -28.21
N LEU A 227 -10.68 2.73 -28.54
CA LEU A 227 -9.48 2.68 -29.37
C LEU A 227 -8.23 2.98 -28.54
N VAL A 228 -7.27 2.06 -28.53
CA VAL A 228 -5.94 2.24 -27.92
C VAL A 228 -4.85 1.81 -28.90
N PRO A 229 -3.61 2.34 -28.80
CA PRO A 229 -2.48 1.81 -29.56
C PRO A 229 -2.32 0.29 -29.34
N GLY A 230 -1.88 -0.46 -30.34
CA GLY A 230 -1.78 -1.91 -30.24
C GLY A 230 -0.75 -2.42 -29.23
N SER A 231 0.23 -1.59 -28.88
CA SER A 231 1.16 -1.82 -27.76
C SER A 231 0.52 -1.66 -26.37
N ARG A 232 -0.73 -1.19 -26.29
CA ARG A 232 -1.44 -0.87 -25.05
C ARG A 232 -2.71 -1.70 -24.86
N SER A 233 -3.25 -1.63 -23.66
CA SER A 233 -4.53 -2.22 -23.27
C SER A 233 -5.45 -1.14 -22.73
N VAL A 234 -6.76 -1.37 -22.81
CA VAL A 234 -7.78 -0.48 -22.26
C VAL A 234 -7.77 -0.62 -20.74
N ASN A 235 -7.70 0.51 -20.03
CA ASN A 235 -7.99 0.56 -18.60
C ASN A 235 -9.49 0.82 -18.42
N GLU A 236 -10.23 -0.20 -17.99
CA GLU A 236 -11.69 -0.13 -17.87
C GLU A 236 -12.16 0.86 -16.79
N LYS A 237 -11.35 1.12 -15.75
CA LYS A 237 -11.66 2.14 -14.74
C LYS A 237 -11.62 3.54 -15.37
N LYS A 238 -10.58 3.83 -16.15
CA LYS A 238 -10.49 5.09 -16.91
C LYS A 238 -11.61 5.23 -17.93
N LEU A 239 -11.89 4.16 -18.68
CA LEU A 239 -12.96 4.14 -19.68
C LEU A 239 -14.33 4.41 -19.02
N LYS A 240 -14.62 3.76 -17.88
CA LYS A 240 -15.86 3.97 -17.12
C LYS A 240 -16.02 5.42 -16.68
N VAL A 241 -14.95 6.04 -16.17
CA VAL A 241 -14.94 7.46 -15.78
C VAL A 241 -15.14 8.37 -16.99
N ALA A 242 -14.42 8.13 -18.08
CA ALA A 242 -14.51 8.95 -19.30
C ALA A 242 -15.90 8.91 -19.94
N LEU A 243 -16.62 7.79 -19.82
CA LEU A 243 -17.98 7.63 -20.34
C LEU A 243 -19.06 8.11 -19.36
N GLY A 244 -18.74 8.36 -18.09
CA GLY A 244 -19.74 8.56 -17.04
C GLY A 244 -20.66 7.34 -16.87
N ALA A 245 -20.11 6.13 -17.04
CA ALA A 245 -20.90 4.90 -17.08
C ALA A 245 -21.15 4.32 -15.67
N HIS A 246 -22.39 3.89 -15.43
CA HIS A 246 -22.82 3.17 -14.23
C HIS A 246 -22.34 1.71 -14.28
N GLU A 247 -22.48 1.08 -15.45
CA GLU A 247 -22.01 -0.27 -15.78
C GLU A 247 -21.21 -0.24 -17.08
N LEU A 248 -20.20 -1.11 -17.17
CA LEU A 248 -19.33 -1.23 -18.32
C LEU A 248 -18.90 -2.69 -18.46
N ASP A 249 -19.15 -3.29 -19.63
CA ASP A 249 -18.76 -4.67 -19.94
C ASP A 249 -18.17 -4.75 -21.34
N LEU A 250 -17.17 -5.61 -21.51
CA LEU A 250 -16.69 -5.95 -22.84
C LEU A 250 -17.79 -6.72 -23.60
N ALA A 251 -18.04 -6.34 -24.84
CA ALA A 251 -19.05 -6.98 -25.67
C ALA A 251 -18.66 -8.43 -25.99
N ASN A 252 -19.66 -9.31 -25.98
CA ASN A 252 -19.48 -10.70 -26.40
C ASN A 252 -19.24 -10.82 -27.92
N VAL A 253 -18.78 -12.00 -28.36
CA VAL A 253 -18.40 -12.25 -29.77
C VAL A 253 -19.56 -11.97 -30.73
N GLU A 254 -20.78 -12.40 -30.41
CA GLU A 254 -21.98 -12.17 -31.23
C GLU A 254 -22.27 -10.68 -31.42
N THR A 255 -22.15 -9.90 -30.35
CA THR A 255 -22.35 -8.45 -30.39
C THR A 255 -21.27 -7.76 -31.21
N VAL A 256 -20.01 -8.19 -31.09
CA VAL A 256 -18.90 -7.68 -31.91
C VAL A 256 -19.16 -7.96 -33.38
N GLU A 257 -19.49 -9.20 -33.75
CA GLU A 257 -19.78 -9.58 -35.14
C GLU A 257 -20.97 -8.81 -35.71
N ARG A 258 -22.03 -8.64 -34.93
CA ARG A 258 -23.22 -7.87 -35.33
C ARG A 258 -22.90 -6.39 -35.59
N LEU A 259 -22.07 -5.78 -34.75
CA LEU A 259 -21.78 -4.33 -34.82
C LEU A 259 -20.64 -3.99 -35.78
N THR A 260 -19.69 -4.90 -35.96
CA THR A 260 -18.48 -4.67 -36.77
C THR A 260 -18.52 -5.42 -38.10
N GLY A 261 -19.36 -6.43 -38.27
CA GLY A 261 -19.34 -7.31 -39.44
C GLY A 261 -18.20 -8.33 -39.43
N ALA A 262 -17.38 -8.37 -38.37
CA ALA A 262 -16.20 -9.21 -38.31
C ALA A 262 -16.03 -9.94 -36.96
N PRO A 263 -15.38 -11.11 -36.96
CA PRO A 263 -15.03 -11.79 -35.73
C PRO A 263 -13.93 -11.02 -34.97
N HIS A 264 -13.76 -11.38 -33.70
CA HIS A 264 -12.69 -10.85 -32.86
C HIS A 264 -11.31 -10.97 -33.54
N GLY A 265 -10.53 -9.89 -33.47
CA GLY A 265 -9.22 -9.77 -34.13
C GLY A 265 -9.26 -8.99 -35.44
N PHE A 266 -10.44 -8.69 -36.01
CA PHE A 266 -10.59 -7.94 -37.26
C PHE A 266 -11.51 -6.72 -37.16
N ALA A 267 -12.00 -6.41 -35.96
CA ALA A 267 -12.76 -5.22 -35.67
C ALA A 267 -11.88 -3.96 -35.78
N GLY A 268 -12.42 -2.90 -36.38
CA GLY A 268 -11.77 -1.61 -36.55
C GLY A 268 -12.76 -0.44 -36.49
N PRO A 269 -12.26 0.81 -36.46
CA PRO A 269 -13.09 2.00 -36.28
C PRO A 269 -13.76 2.49 -37.57
N CYS A 270 -13.25 2.10 -38.74
CA CYS A 270 -13.72 2.60 -40.03
C CYS A 270 -15.09 2.02 -40.41
N GLY A 271 -16.06 2.88 -40.72
CA GLY A 271 -17.38 2.45 -41.19
C GLY A 271 -18.34 1.93 -40.12
N LEU A 272 -18.02 2.07 -38.82
CA LEU A 272 -18.93 1.68 -37.74
C LEU A 272 -20.20 2.54 -37.71
N VAL A 273 -21.36 1.87 -37.67
CA VAL A 273 -22.69 2.49 -37.61
C VAL A 273 -23.37 2.12 -36.29
N GLY A 274 -24.00 3.10 -35.62
CA GLY A 274 -24.70 2.87 -34.35
C GLY A 274 -23.79 2.67 -33.13
N VAL A 275 -22.47 2.77 -33.30
CA VAL A 275 -21.47 2.69 -32.23
C VAL A 275 -20.74 4.04 -32.13
N LYS A 276 -20.60 4.56 -30.90
CA LYS A 276 -19.79 5.75 -30.63
C LYS A 276 -18.32 5.36 -30.48
N ILE A 277 -17.40 6.18 -30.96
CA ILE A 277 -15.97 5.93 -30.89
C ILE A 277 -15.34 6.78 -29.79
N ILE A 278 -14.76 6.12 -28.79
CA ILE A 278 -13.90 6.75 -27.79
C ILE A 278 -12.45 6.33 -28.07
N ALA A 279 -11.57 7.30 -28.28
CA ALA A 279 -10.18 7.06 -28.60
C ALA A 279 -9.26 7.55 -27.47
N ASP A 280 -8.21 6.79 -27.21
CA ASP A 280 -7.13 7.22 -26.34
C ASP A 280 -6.46 8.48 -26.89
N THR A 281 -6.03 9.38 -26.00
CA THR A 281 -5.32 10.62 -26.40
C THR A 281 -4.12 10.37 -27.31
N GLU A 282 -3.44 9.23 -27.21
CA GLU A 282 -2.33 8.89 -28.10
C GLU A 282 -2.76 8.63 -29.55
N ILE A 283 -3.99 8.16 -29.78
CA ILE A 283 -4.52 7.89 -31.13
C ILE A 283 -4.56 9.17 -31.98
N ALA A 284 -4.86 10.32 -31.37
CA ALA A 284 -4.94 11.59 -32.09
C ALA A 284 -3.61 12.03 -32.71
N GLY A 285 -2.47 11.55 -32.17
CA GLY A 285 -1.13 11.82 -32.70
C GLY A 285 -0.62 10.77 -33.70
N MET A 286 -1.43 9.78 -34.04
CA MET A 286 -1.05 8.72 -34.98
C MET A 286 -1.51 9.05 -36.39
N ASN A 287 -0.73 8.61 -37.38
CA ASN A 287 -1.06 8.66 -38.80
C ASN A 287 -0.60 7.36 -39.47
N ASN A 288 -1.22 7.05 -40.61
CA ASN A 288 -0.95 5.86 -41.42
C ASN A 288 -0.94 4.52 -40.64
N VAL A 289 -1.90 4.35 -39.73
CA VAL A 289 -1.96 3.20 -38.81
C VAL A 289 -2.57 1.96 -39.46
N VAL A 290 -2.34 0.81 -38.83
CA VAL A 290 -3.02 -0.45 -39.14
C VAL A 290 -4.18 -0.67 -38.17
N THR A 291 -5.34 -1.10 -38.67
CA THR A 291 -6.49 -1.48 -37.84
C THR A 291 -7.33 -2.55 -38.53
N GLY A 292 -8.25 -3.19 -37.81
CA GLY A 292 -9.15 -4.19 -38.40
C GLY A 292 -10.00 -3.60 -39.52
N ALA A 293 -10.31 -4.41 -40.54
CA ALA A 293 -11.10 -3.93 -41.68
C ALA A 293 -12.60 -4.06 -41.51
N ASN A 294 -13.09 -4.52 -40.34
CA ASN A 294 -14.50 -4.88 -40.17
C ASN A 294 -14.93 -5.97 -41.17
N GLU A 295 -13.98 -6.83 -41.54
CA GLU A 295 -14.15 -7.98 -42.42
C GLU A 295 -13.19 -9.10 -41.98
N LYS A 296 -13.68 -10.35 -41.92
CA LYS A 296 -12.85 -11.50 -41.54
C LYS A 296 -11.61 -11.60 -42.44
N ASP A 297 -10.44 -11.81 -41.84
CA ASP A 297 -9.15 -11.99 -42.53
C ASP A 297 -8.65 -10.75 -43.28
N TYR A 298 -9.16 -9.56 -42.99
CA TYR A 298 -8.66 -8.31 -43.56
C TYR A 298 -8.34 -7.25 -42.51
N HIS A 299 -7.30 -6.48 -42.81
CA HIS A 299 -6.94 -5.25 -42.09
C HIS A 299 -6.86 -4.09 -43.06
N LEU A 300 -6.99 -2.87 -42.53
CA LEU A 300 -6.71 -1.64 -43.25
C LEU A 300 -5.34 -1.13 -42.82
N ILE A 301 -4.54 -0.71 -43.80
CA ILE A 301 -3.28 0.01 -43.58
C ILE A 301 -3.44 1.45 -44.05
N ASN A 302 -2.54 2.33 -43.60
CA ASN A 302 -2.54 3.76 -43.93
C ASN A 302 -3.81 4.49 -43.46
N VAL A 303 -4.42 4.03 -42.37
CA VAL A 303 -5.60 4.69 -41.77
C VAL A 303 -5.14 5.93 -41.01
N ASN A 304 -5.89 7.02 -41.13
CA ASN A 304 -5.60 8.31 -40.51
C ASN A 304 -6.81 8.73 -39.63
N PRO A 305 -6.62 8.78 -38.30
CA PRO A 305 -7.64 9.27 -37.37
C PRO A 305 -8.17 10.66 -37.76
N GLY A 306 -9.48 10.87 -37.68
CA GLY A 306 -10.13 12.12 -38.09
C GLY A 306 -10.43 12.22 -39.59
N ARG A 307 -9.61 11.61 -40.46
CA ARG A 307 -9.88 11.51 -41.90
C ARG A 307 -10.73 10.27 -42.24
N ASP A 308 -10.31 9.10 -41.79
CA ASP A 308 -10.89 7.82 -42.19
C ASP A 308 -11.91 7.26 -41.19
N PHE A 309 -11.93 7.80 -39.98
CA PHE A 309 -12.97 7.55 -38.98
C PHE A 309 -13.10 8.76 -38.04
N ARG A 310 -14.31 8.95 -37.49
CA ARG A 310 -14.57 10.01 -36.51
C ARG A 310 -14.15 9.58 -35.11
N ILE A 311 -13.77 10.54 -34.28
CA ILE A 311 -13.57 10.35 -32.84
C ILE A 311 -14.68 11.13 -32.15
N ASP A 312 -15.59 10.42 -31.46
CA ASP A 312 -16.70 11.05 -30.76
C ASP A 312 -16.26 11.56 -29.37
N ILE A 313 -15.34 10.83 -28.71
CA ILE A 313 -14.76 11.18 -27.41
C ILE A 313 -13.25 10.95 -27.45
N LEU A 314 -12.46 11.91 -26.98
CA LEU A 314 -11.02 11.78 -26.79
C LEU A 314 -10.70 11.85 -25.30
N ALA A 315 -10.11 10.79 -24.73
CA ALA A 315 -9.82 10.69 -23.30
C ALA A 315 -8.62 9.76 -23.04
N ASP A 316 -7.97 9.86 -21.88
CA ASP A 316 -6.99 8.84 -21.46
C ASP A 316 -7.74 7.58 -21.01
N ILE A 317 -7.65 6.52 -21.81
CA ILE A 317 -8.33 5.25 -21.57
C ILE A 317 -7.37 4.06 -21.61
N LYS A 318 -6.08 4.28 -21.86
CA LYS A 318 -5.06 3.23 -21.82
C LYS A 318 -4.61 2.90 -20.39
N GLU A 319 -4.09 1.69 -20.20
CA GLU A 319 -3.27 1.37 -19.03
C GLU A 319 -2.01 2.23 -19.00
N THR A 320 -1.76 2.85 -17.84
CA THR A 320 -0.51 3.57 -17.56
C THR A 320 0.62 2.55 -17.47
N ALA A 321 1.78 2.88 -18.03
CA ALA A 321 2.96 2.02 -17.98
C ALA A 321 4.21 2.80 -17.56
N GLU A 322 5.24 2.07 -17.13
CA GLU A 322 6.57 2.64 -16.92
C GLU A 322 7.08 3.33 -18.18
N GLY A 323 7.71 4.50 -18.01
CA GLY A 323 8.17 5.35 -19.10
C GLY A 323 7.11 6.29 -19.68
N ASP A 324 5.82 6.16 -19.32
CA ASP A 324 4.81 7.15 -19.72
C ASP A 324 5.16 8.55 -19.20
N PRO A 325 4.84 9.62 -19.95
CA PRO A 325 5.17 10.97 -19.55
C PRO A 325 4.37 11.36 -18.30
N CYS A 326 5.04 11.91 -17.30
CA CYS A 326 4.39 12.43 -16.11
C CYS A 326 3.41 13.55 -16.49
N PRO A 327 2.13 13.49 -16.09
CA PRO A 327 1.15 14.52 -16.44
C PRO A 327 1.47 15.89 -15.82
N ALA A 328 2.31 15.93 -14.78
CA ALA A 328 2.71 17.18 -14.13
C ALA A 328 3.93 17.86 -14.78
N CYS A 329 4.85 17.11 -15.41
CA CYS A 329 6.12 17.70 -15.91
C CYS A 329 6.68 17.09 -17.20
N GLY A 330 6.02 16.08 -17.79
CA GLY A 330 6.41 15.42 -19.03
C GLY A 330 7.57 14.43 -18.94
N LYS A 331 8.31 14.38 -17.82
CA LYS A 331 9.40 13.40 -17.60
C LYS A 331 8.87 11.98 -17.36
N PRO A 332 9.61 10.92 -17.68
CA PRO A 332 9.11 9.54 -17.57
C PRO A 332 8.74 9.13 -16.13
N LEU A 333 7.66 8.37 -16.00
CA LEU A 333 7.24 7.72 -14.77
C LEU A 333 7.99 6.40 -14.56
N ASN A 334 8.26 6.06 -13.30
CA ASN A 334 8.79 4.76 -12.87
C ASN A 334 7.65 3.94 -12.27
N ALA A 335 7.69 2.62 -12.47
CA ALA A 335 6.79 1.70 -11.77
C ALA A 335 7.31 1.43 -10.34
N GLY A 336 6.39 1.27 -9.40
CA GLY A 336 6.70 0.96 -8.01
C GLY A 336 5.59 0.15 -7.36
N SER A 337 5.92 -0.45 -6.23
CA SER A 337 4.97 -1.17 -5.38
C SER A 337 5.14 -0.75 -3.91
N GLY A 338 4.09 -0.86 -3.11
CA GLY A 338 4.18 -0.56 -1.70
C GLY A 338 2.99 -1.00 -0.85
N ILE A 339 3.10 -0.72 0.45
CA ILE A 339 2.11 -1.04 1.47
C ILE A 339 1.33 0.24 1.78
N GLU A 340 0.02 0.23 1.53
CA GLU A 340 -0.85 1.36 1.88
C GLU A 340 -1.12 1.39 3.38
N VAL A 341 -0.55 2.38 4.07
CA VAL A 341 -0.67 2.52 5.54
C VAL A 341 -1.76 3.48 5.97
N ALA A 342 -2.14 4.42 5.10
CA ALA A 342 -3.26 5.31 5.33
C ALA A 342 -3.87 5.82 4.02
N GLU A 343 -5.10 6.30 4.09
CA GLU A 343 -5.81 6.98 3.02
C GLU A 343 -6.31 8.32 3.57
N TRP A 344 -6.08 9.40 2.83
CA TRP A 344 -6.66 10.72 3.09
C TRP A 344 -7.60 11.09 1.95
N LYS A 345 -8.72 11.73 2.28
CA LYS A 345 -9.65 12.28 1.31
C LYS A 345 -10.30 13.56 1.81
N GLN A 346 -10.67 14.40 0.87
CA GLN A 346 -11.50 15.57 1.11
C GLN A 346 -12.91 15.34 0.56
N VAL A 347 -13.92 15.58 1.39
CA VAL A 347 -15.33 15.47 1.03
C VAL A 347 -16.02 16.81 1.27
N VAL A 348 -16.88 17.21 0.33
CA VAL A 348 -17.77 18.36 0.53
C VAL A 348 -19.15 17.84 0.89
N CYS A 349 -19.72 18.37 1.95
CA CYS A 349 -20.99 17.93 2.47
C CYS A 349 -21.76 19.13 3.03
N GLU A 350 -22.95 19.38 2.47
CA GLU A 350 -23.75 20.58 2.74
C GLU A 350 -22.93 21.89 2.66
N GLY A 351 -22.04 21.99 1.65
CA GLY A 351 -21.20 23.16 1.42
C GLY A 351 -19.99 23.30 2.37
N LYS A 352 -19.81 22.41 3.35
CA LYS A 352 -18.63 22.40 4.22
C LYS A 352 -17.60 21.37 3.74
N LYS A 353 -16.33 21.74 3.78
CA LYS A 353 -15.21 20.83 3.55
C LYS A 353 -14.95 20.01 4.82
N ILE A 354 -14.80 18.71 4.64
CA ILE A 354 -14.42 17.75 5.66
C ILE A 354 -13.21 16.99 5.14
N GLU A 355 -12.13 16.97 5.90
CA GLU A 355 -11.05 16.02 5.67
C GLU A 355 -11.32 14.75 6.46
N ALA A 356 -11.11 13.62 5.82
CA ALA A 356 -11.25 12.31 6.44
C ALA A 356 -10.03 11.46 6.11
N ALA A 357 -9.62 10.63 7.07
CA ALA A 357 -8.60 9.64 6.82
C ALA A 357 -8.93 8.30 7.47
N ALA A 358 -8.43 7.24 6.85
CA ALA A 358 -8.37 5.90 7.40
C ALA A 358 -6.91 5.50 7.52
N PHE A 359 -6.48 5.06 8.69
CA PHE A 359 -5.13 4.59 8.98
C PHE A 359 -5.20 3.09 9.26
N PHE A 360 -4.48 2.29 8.48
CA PHE A 360 -4.54 0.84 8.50
C PHE A 360 -3.43 0.28 9.39
N LEU A 361 -3.75 -0.02 10.65
CA LEU A 361 -2.75 -0.40 11.65
C LEU A 361 -2.07 -1.73 11.34
N GLU A 362 -2.78 -2.66 10.69
CA GLU A 362 -2.19 -3.92 10.21
C GLU A 362 -1.06 -3.67 9.19
N ASN A 363 -1.32 -2.80 8.22
CA ASN A 363 -0.36 -2.43 7.20
C ASN A 363 0.78 -1.59 7.78
N LEU A 364 0.50 -0.77 8.79
CA LEU A 364 1.52 -0.06 9.54
C LEU A 364 2.48 -1.03 10.24
N ILE A 365 1.99 -2.07 10.91
CA ILE A 365 2.83 -3.09 11.56
C ILE A 365 3.73 -3.78 10.53
N LEU A 366 3.18 -4.16 9.37
CA LEU A 366 3.95 -4.76 8.30
C LEU A 366 5.02 -3.80 7.76
N ALA A 367 4.67 -2.52 7.50
CA ALA A 367 5.60 -1.52 7.01
C ALA A 367 6.73 -1.22 7.99
N ILE A 368 6.43 -1.17 9.30
CA ILE A 368 7.43 -1.05 10.36
C ILE A 368 8.35 -2.27 10.35
N ALA A 369 7.81 -3.48 10.25
CA ALA A 369 8.62 -4.69 10.23
C ALA A 369 9.53 -4.76 8.98
N GLU A 370 9.03 -4.34 7.81
CA GLU A 370 9.82 -4.25 6.57
C GLU A 370 10.96 -3.25 6.70
N LYS A 371 10.71 -2.07 7.29
CA LYS A 371 11.75 -1.06 7.51
C LYS A 371 12.76 -1.48 8.58
N HIS A 372 12.29 -2.15 9.63
CA HIS A 372 13.06 -2.41 10.84
C HIS A 372 13.21 -3.92 11.09
N CYS A 373 13.97 -4.58 10.20
CA CYS A 373 14.43 -5.94 10.39
C CYS A 373 15.86 -6.12 9.84
N ASP A 374 16.52 -7.22 10.23
CA ASP A 374 17.78 -7.67 9.64
C ASP A 374 17.68 -9.14 9.22
N ASP A 375 18.81 -9.81 8.96
CA ASP A 375 18.82 -11.23 8.56
C ASP A 375 18.40 -12.19 9.70
N ASN A 376 18.39 -11.72 10.96
CA ASN A 376 18.10 -12.53 12.14
C ASN A 376 16.67 -12.35 12.66
N GLY A 377 16.03 -11.21 12.37
CA GLY A 377 14.66 -10.96 12.83
C GLY A 377 14.25 -9.50 12.86
N LEU A 378 13.22 -9.24 13.66
CA LEU A 378 12.62 -7.92 13.84
C LEU A 378 13.52 -7.01 14.70
N ILE A 379 13.43 -5.70 14.50
CA ILE A 379 14.12 -4.66 15.27
C ILE A 379 13.11 -3.55 15.60
N TRP A 380 12.28 -3.74 16.63
CA TRP A 380 11.24 -2.75 16.92
C TRP A 380 11.82 -1.39 17.36
N PRO A 381 11.22 -0.27 16.92
CA PRO A 381 11.35 0.99 17.62
C PRO A 381 11.02 0.84 19.11
N GLU A 382 11.85 1.48 19.94
CA GLU A 382 11.79 1.56 21.42
C GLU A 382 10.35 1.40 21.93
N PHE A 383 9.53 2.39 21.62
CA PHE A 383 8.19 2.61 22.18
C PHE A 383 7.13 1.57 21.76
N ILE A 384 7.31 0.82 20.67
CA ILE A 384 6.31 -0.19 20.23
C ILE A 384 6.71 -1.64 20.46
N ALA A 385 7.96 -1.92 20.81
CA ALA A 385 8.39 -3.27 21.15
C ALA A 385 7.45 -3.91 22.20
N PRO A 386 7.06 -5.18 22.06
CA PRO A 386 6.07 -5.83 22.93
C PRO A 386 6.53 -5.83 24.39
N TYR A 387 7.83 -6.08 24.61
CA TYR A 387 8.54 -5.80 25.85
C TYR A 387 9.87 -5.14 25.49
N LYS A 388 10.39 -4.25 26.34
CA LYS A 388 11.66 -3.55 26.07
C LYS A 388 12.86 -4.41 26.42
N VAL A 389 12.69 -5.29 27.41
CA VAL A 389 13.75 -6.14 27.95
C VAL A 389 13.30 -7.60 28.01
N VAL A 390 14.16 -8.51 27.56
CA VAL A 390 14.05 -9.95 27.85
C VAL A 390 15.19 -10.39 28.76
N VAL A 391 14.87 -11.06 29.86
CA VAL A 391 15.82 -11.67 30.79
C VAL A 391 15.92 -13.17 30.51
N ILE A 392 17.13 -13.67 30.30
CA ILE A 392 17.38 -15.06 29.89
C ILE A 392 18.31 -15.75 30.89
N PRO A 393 17.78 -16.64 31.75
CA PRO A 393 18.59 -17.64 32.43
C PRO A 393 19.13 -18.64 31.40
N VAL A 394 20.46 -18.78 31.34
CA VAL A 394 21.14 -19.73 30.44
C VAL A 394 20.75 -21.16 30.80
N ASN A 395 20.74 -21.51 32.08
CA ASN A 395 20.29 -22.82 32.55
C ASN A 395 19.15 -22.69 33.57
N THR A 396 17.92 -23.00 33.16
CA THR A 396 16.75 -22.98 34.06
C THR A 396 16.71 -24.12 35.06
N LYS A 397 17.55 -25.15 34.90
CA LYS A 397 17.72 -26.23 35.90
C LYS A 397 18.67 -25.84 37.03
N ASP A 398 19.46 -24.78 36.85
CA ASP A 398 20.30 -24.23 37.91
C ASP A 398 19.48 -23.21 38.71
N ALA A 399 19.12 -23.57 39.94
CA ALA A 399 18.30 -22.73 40.82
C ALA A 399 18.95 -21.36 41.06
N ARG A 400 20.29 -21.27 41.15
CA ARG A 400 20.96 -19.99 41.41
C ARG A 400 20.83 -19.05 40.22
N GLN A 401 20.97 -19.58 39.00
CA GLN A 401 20.80 -18.79 37.77
C GLN A 401 19.33 -18.36 37.60
N LEU A 402 18.39 -19.27 37.82
CA LEU A 402 16.96 -18.99 37.70
C LEU A 402 16.50 -17.94 38.73
N ASP A 403 16.83 -18.12 40.00
CA ASP A 403 16.44 -17.21 41.08
C ASP A 403 17.02 -15.81 40.86
N ARG A 404 18.29 -15.71 40.44
CA ARG A 404 18.88 -14.40 40.13
C ARG A 404 18.21 -13.75 38.92
N SER A 405 17.86 -14.53 37.89
CA SER A 405 17.16 -14.03 36.72
C SER A 405 15.76 -13.53 37.03
N ILE A 406 15.01 -14.25 37.88
CA ILE A 406 13.68 -13.83 38.35
C ILE A 406 13.79 -12.51 39.11
N LYS A 407 14.75 -12.36 40.04
CA LYS A 407 14.96 -11.11 40.77
C LYS A 407 15.24 -9.92 39.86
N VAL A 408 16.16 -10.08 38.91
CA VAL A 408 16.49 -9.02 37.94
C VAL A 408 15.27 -8.66 37.09
N TYR A 409 14.52 -9.66 36.62
CA TYR A 409 13.28 -9.44 35.88
C TYR A 409 12.23 -8.69 36.72
N GLU A 410 12.00 -9.07 37.98
CA GLU A 410 11.00 -8.45 38.85
C GLU A 410 11.35 -7.00 39.21
N GLU A 411 12.64 -6.70 39.39
CA GLU A 411 13.12 -5.34 39.64
C GLU A 411 12.94 -4.45 38.41
N LEU A 412 13.34 -4.93 37.23
CA LEU A 412 13.17 -4.20 35.98
C LEU A 412 11.69 -4.00 35.62
N ASN A 413 10.86 -5.04 35.76
CA ASN A 413 9.46 -5.02 35.34
C ASN A 413 8.60 -4.01 36.13
N LYS A 414 9.08 -3.52 37.27
CA LYS A 414 8.42 -2.43 38.02
C LYS A 414 8.53 -1.07 37.33
N ILE A 415 9.49 -0.91 36.41
CA ILE A 415 9.86 0.37 35.81
C ILE A 415 9.74 0.30 34.29
N ILE A 416 10.22 -0.77 33.69
CA ILE A 416 10.30 -0.98 32.25
C ILE A 416 9.59 -2.30 31.91
N PRO A 417 8.68 -2.34 30.93
CA PRO A 417 8.04 -3.58 30.51
C PRO A 417 9.08 -4.65 30.15
N ALA A 418 9.16 -5.68 30.99
CA ALA A 418 10.14 -6.76 30.86
C ALA A 418 9.46 -8.13 30.80
N ILE A 419 10.15 -9.09 30.19
CA ILE A 419 9.74 -10.49 30.11
C ILE A 419 10.91 -11.38 30.48
N ILE A 420 10.63 -12.55 31.06
CA ILE A 420 11.64 -13.57 31.34
C ILE A 420 11.46 -14.78 30.43
N ASP A 421 12.54 -15.26 29.82
CA ASP A 421 12.57 -16.53 29.09
C ASP A 421 12.96 -17.69 30.02
N ASP A 422 11.99 -18.11 30.83
CA ASP A 422 12.12 -19.23 31.77
C ASP A 422 11.83 -20.60 31.14
N ARG A 423 11.75 -20.67 29.79
CA ARG A 423 11.45 -21.92 29.08
C ARG A 423 12.56 -22.97 29.29
N PRO A 424 12.23 -24.27 29.34
CA PRO A 424 13.20 -25.36 29.42
C PRO A 424 13.85 -25.63 28.05
N GLN A 425 14.43 -24.60 27.44
CA GLN A 425 15.06 -24.63 26.11
C GLN A 425 16.56 -24.38 26.22
N SER A 426 17.32 -24.80 25.19
CA SER A 426 18.75 -24.50 25.12
C SER A 426 19.01 -23.00 24.98
N PRO A 427 20.15 -22.47 25.47
CA PRO A 427 20.49 -21.06 25.34
C PRO A 427 20.44 -20.56 23.88
N GLY A 428 20.92 -21.36 22.94
CA GLY A 428 20.91 -21.01 21.52
C GLY A 428 19.50 -20.81 20.95
N VAL A 429 18.54 -21.64 21.35
CA VAL A 429 17.13 -21.48 20.96
C VAL A 429 16.56 -20.19 21.56
N LYS A 430 16.80 -19.93 22.85
CA LYS A 430 16.33 -18.70 23.50
C LYS A 430 16.90 -17.44 22.86
N PHE A 431 18.19 -17.45 22.52
CA PHE A 431 18.85 -16.32 21.87
C PHE A 431 18.29 -16.07 20.47
N LYS A 432 18.09 -17.13 19.69
CA LYS A 432 17.49 -17.03 18.36
C LYS A 432 16.06 -16.49 18.43
N ASP A 433 15.25 -16.97 19.36
CA ASP A 433 13.87 -16.49 19.54
C ASP A 433 13.85 -15.02 19.98
N ALA A 434 14.73 -14.61 20.90
CA ALA A 434 14.83 -13.23 21.34
C ALA A 434 15.25 -12.27 20.20
N GLU A 435 16.15 -12.72 19.33
CA GLU A 435 16.59 -11.96 18.15
C GLU A 435 15.52 -11.90 17.05
N LEU A 436 14.79 -13.01 16.84
CA LEU A 436 13.66 -13.11 15.92
C LEU A 436 12.53 -12.15 16.35
N LEU A 437 12.16 -12.17 17.62
CA LEU A 437 11.12 -11.33 18.22
C LEU A 437 11.48 -9.85 18.28
N GLY A 438 12.78 -9.54 18.25
CA GLY A 438 13.27 -8.17 18.22
C GLY A 438 13.16 -7.43 19.55
N PHE A 439 13.29 -8.11 20.69
CA PHE A 439 13.34 -7.41 21.99
C PHE A 439 14.53 -6.44 22.01
N PRO A 440 14.33 -5.15 22.30
CA PRO A 440 15.39 -4.15 22.21
C PRO A 440 16.62 -4.47 23.05
N ILE A 441 16.42 -4.95 24.29
CA ILE A 441 17.49 -5.33 25.20
C ILE A 441 17.34 -6.80 25.62
N ARG A 442 18.44 -7.54 25.57
CA ARG A 442 18.55 -8.90 26.11
C ARG A 442 19.53 -8.92 27.27
N ILE A 443 19.08 -9.40 28.43
CA ILE A 443 19.92 -9.59 29.62
C ILE A 443 20.13 -11.09 29.82
N THR A 444 21.38 -11.51 29.82
CA THR A 444 21.75 -12.93 29.92
C THR A 444 22.44 -13.19 31.26
N ILE A 445 21.98 -14.22 31.97
CA ILE A 445 22.54 -14.65 33.24
C ILE A 445 23.01 -16.09 33.07
N GLY A 446 24.33 -16.24 32.95
CA GLY A 446 25.00 -17.52 32.81
C GLY A 446 25.87 -17.86 34.03
N PRO A 447 26.51 -19.04 34.03
CA PRO A 447 27.34 -19.47 35.16
C PRO A 447 28.51 -18.51 35.42
N ARG A 448 29.23 -18.09 34.38
CA ARG A 448 30.38 -17.17 34.49
C ARG A 448 29.96 -15.77 34.93
N SER A 449 28.86 -15.25 34.40
CA SER A 449 28.37 -13.92 34.75
C SER A 449 27.90 -13.90 36.22
N LEU A 450 27.22 -14.98 36.66
CA LEU A 450 26.78 -15.14 38.04
C LEU A 450 27.95 -15.20 39.03
N GLU A 451 29.02 -15.92 38.72
CA GLU A 451 30.24 -15.98 39.56
C GLU A 451 30.92 -14.61 39.70
N LYS A 452 30.93 -13.81 38.63
CA LYS A 452 31.48 -12.45 38.61
C LYS A 452 30.56 -11.40 39.26
N GLY A 453 29.30 -11.74 39.57
CA GLY A 453 28.33 -10.75 40.07
C GLY A 453 27.77 -9.81 38.99
N VAL A 454 27.81 -10.21 37.72
CA VAL A 454 27.39 -9.39 36.57
C VAL A 454 26.34 -10.09 35.70
N ALA A 455 25.64 -9.32 34.87
CA ALA A 455 24.85 -9.80 33.75
C ALA A 455 25.42 -9.29 32.42
N GLU A 456 25.24 -10.07 31.36
CA GLU A 456 25.59 -9.65 30.00
C GLU A 456 24.37 -8.98 29.35
N ILE A 457 24.47 -7.69 29.03
CA ILE A 457 23.40 -6.92 28.37
C ILE A 457 23.76 -6.72 26.90
N LYS A 458 22.84 -7.08 25.99
CA LYS A 458 22.97 -6.90 24.55
C LYS A 458 21.90 -5.96 24.01
N LEU A 459 22.29 -4.98 23.18
CA LEU A 459 21.37 -4.12 22.43
C LEU A 459 21.07 -4.76 21.06
N ARG A 460 19.79 -5.02 20.77
CA ARG A 460 19.36 -5.73 19.55
C ARG A 460 19.68 -4.99 18.26
N ARG A 461 19.54 -3.66 18.25
CA ARG A 461 19.72 -2.81 17.06
C ARG A 461 21.19 -2.76 16.60
N THR A 462 22.14 -2.68 17.54
CA THR A 462 23.56 -2.49 17.22
C THR A 462 24.40 -3.75 17.40
N GLY A 463 23.88 -4.72 18.16
CA GLY A 463 24.65 -5.89 18.59
C GLY A 463 25.66 -5.61 19.71
N GLU A 464 25.72 -4.38 20.22
CA GLU A 464 26.60 -3.99 21.33
C GLU A 464 26.33 -4.87 22.57
N MET A 465 27.40 -5.30 23.24
CA MET A 465 27.33 -6.13 24.44
C MET A 465 28.21 -5.54 25.54
N VAL A 466 27.66 -5.49 26.76
CA VAL A 466 28.34 -4.99 27.95
C VAL A 466 28.10 -5.92 29.15
N GLU A 467 29.11 -6.10 30.00
CA GLU A 467 28.95 -6.73 31.32
C GLU A 467 28.59 -5.65 32.35
N VAL A 468 27.53 -5.88 33.14
CA VAL A 468 27.02 -4.90 34.11
C VAL A 468 26.78 -5.59 35.45
N GLU A 469 27.29 -5.00 36.53
CA GLU A 469 27.00 -5.46 37.89
C GLU A 469 25.50 -5.47 38.14
N PHE A 470 25.02 -6.51 38.83
CA PHE A 470 23.59 -6.73 38.98
C PHE A 470 22.83 -5.53 39.57
N ASP A 471 23.46 -4.81 40.51
CA ASP A 471 22.83 -3.68 41.21
C ASP A 471 22.75 -2.42 40.34
N ARG A 472 23.42 -2.42 39.17
CA ARG A 472 23.44 -1.32 38.20
C ARG A 472 22.68 -1.63 36.90
N ILE A 473 22.05 -2.80 36.80
CA ILE A 473 21.33 -3.23 35.59
C ILE A 473 20.25 -2.22 35.21
N THR A 474 19.40 -1.83 36.15
CA THR A 474 18.29 -0.90 35.89
C THR A 474 18.79 0.45 35.38
N GLU A 475 19.83 1.01 36.00
CA GLU A 475 20.48 2.26 35.56
C GLU A 475 20.96 2.13 34.11
N LYS A 476 21.69 1.05 33.81
CA LYS A 476 22.25 0.85 32.47
C LYS A 476 21.17 0.61 31.42
N VAL A 477 20.12 -0.14 31.73
CA VAL A 477 18.98 -0.35 30.82
C VAL A 477 18.28 0.97 30.50
N CYS A 478 18.03 1.82 31.51
CA CYS A 478 17.46 3.15 31.29
C CYS A 478 18.35 4.01 30.39
N GLU A 479 19.66 4.02 30.64
CA GLU A 479 20.65 4.73 29.81
C GLU A 479 20.60 4.25 28.35
N MET A 480 20.62 2.93 28.13
CA MET A 480 20.63 2.34 26.79
C MET A 480 19.35 2.56 25.98
N LEU A 481 18.20 2.67 26.65
CA LEU A 481 16.91 3.03 26.02
C LEU A 481 16.71 4.55 25.90
N ASN A 482 17.69 5.37 26.29
CA ASN A 482 17.55 6.83 26.40
C ASN A 482 16.31 7.26 27.23
N PHE A 483 16.00 6.51 28.28
CA PHE A 483 14.87 6.78 29.15
C PHE A 483 15.23 7.88 30.17
N GLN A 484 14.46 8.97 30.26
CA GLN A 484 14.70 9.97 31.30
C GLN A 484 14.20 9.47 32.67
N PRO A 485 14.99 9.63 33.75
CA PRO A 485 14.51 9.30 35.10
C PRO A 485 13.33 10.21 35.48
N GLY A 486 12.12 9.65 35.59
CA GLY A 486 10.94 10.35 36.10
C GLY A 486 9.76 10.49 35.13
N SER A 487 9.92 10.15 33.85
CA SER A 487 8.78 10.02 32.94
C SER A 487 8.05 8.70 33.24
N ARG A 488 6.86 8.79 33.87
CA ARG A 488 5.88 7.68 33.83
C ARG A 488 5.35 7.56 32.40
N CYS A 489 5.06 6.33 31.98
CA CYS A 489 4.33 6.02 30.75
C CYS A 489 3.12 6.93 30.55
#